data_AF-A0A956YFM4-F1
#
_entry.id   AF-A0A956YFM4-F1
#
_cell.length_a   1.000
_cell.length_b   1.000
_cell.length_c   1.000
_cell.angle_alpha   90.00
_cell.angle_beta   90.00
_cell.angle_gamma   90.00
#
_symmetry.space_group_name_H-M   'P 1'
#
loop_
_entity.id
_entity.type
_entity.pdbx_description
1 polymer ?
#
loop_
_entity_poly.entity_id
_entity_poly.type
_entity_poly.pdbx_seq_one_letter_code
_entity_poly.pdbx_strand_id
1 'polypeptide(L)'
;EVIAAGATAVSGSQAHHAQGFAFVDGKFVHYGLGNLFFDQMDRLGTRQTFVDTYVIYNGRLLSVELWTGLIENYCCPREMSAAEREAVLTAVFQASDW
;
A
#
# COMPACT_ATOMS: atom_id res chain seq x y z
N GLU A 1 9.79 15.65 1.95
CA GLU A 1 9.63 16.61 3.06
C GLU A 1 9.35 15.94 4.41
N VAL A 2 8.29 15.13 4.55
CA VAL A 2 7.93 14.48 5.84
C VAL A 2 9.06 13.63 6.44
N ILE A 3 9.82 12.91 5.60
CA ILE A 3 11.01 12.15 6.02
C ILE A 3 12.11 13.06 6.59
N ALA A 4 12.38 14.18 5.92
CA ALA A 4 13.37 15.17 6.36
C ALA A 4 12.95 15.87 7.65
N ALA A 5 11.64 15.99 7.90
CA ALA A 5 11.09 16.50 9.16
C ALA A 5 11.18 15.51 10.35
N GLY A 6 11.73 14.31 10.14
CA GLY A 6 12.03 13.36 11.23
C GLY A 6 11.13 12.13 11.31
N ALA A 7 10.18 11.94 10.38
CA ALA A 7 9.35 10.73 10.36
C ALA A 7 10.21 9.46 10.21
N THR A 8 9.81 8.36 10.85
CA THR A 8 10.47 7.04 10.75
C THR A 8 9.96 6.22 9.55
N ALA A 9 8.71 6.49 9.14
CA ALA A 9 8.03 5.96 7.97
C ALA A 9 6.94 6.95 7.54
N VAL A 10 6.51 6.89 6.27
CA VAL A 10 5.37 7.66 5.76
C VAL A 10 4.38 6.71 5.10
N SER A 11 3.11 6.79 5.51
CA SER A 11 2.00 6.08 4.89
C SER A 11 1.03 7.10 4.30
N GLY A 12 0.93 7.12 2.98
CA GLY A 12 -0.10 7.85 2.26
C GLY A 12 -1.47 7.19 2.45
N SER A 13 -2.51 8.01 2.51
CA SER A 13 -3.90 7.56 2.64
C SER A 13 -4.78 8.19 1.57
N GLN A 14 -6.02 7.73 1.45
CA GLN A 14 -7.01 8.23 0.48
C GLN A 14 -6.58 8.15 -0.99
N ALA A 15 -5.68 7.22 -1.33
CA ALA A 15 -5.40 6.93 -2.73
C ALA A 15 -6.50 6.01 -3.27
N HIS A 16 -7.14 6.39 -4.37
CA HIS A 16 -8.12 5.51 -5.03
C HIS A 16 -7.48 4.31 -5.74
N HIS A 17 -6.16 4.32 -5.89
CA HIS A 17 -5.38 3.24 -6.47
C HIS A 17 -4.26 2.86 -5.51
N ALA A 18 -3.88 1.58 -5.51
CA ALA A 18 -2.62 1.16 -4.91
C ALA A 18 -1.45 1.87 -5.60
N GLN A 19 -0.53 2.44 -4.81
CA GLN A 19 0.60 3.21 -5.32
C GLN A 19 1.93 2.60 -4.87
N GLY A 20 3.00 3.02 -5.55
CA GLY A 20 4.37 2.58 -5.30
C GLY A 20 4.90 2.87 -3.90
N PHE A 21 6.10 2.37 -3.68
CA PHE A 21 6.92 2.60 -2.51
C PHE A 21 8.14 3.45 -2.87
N ALA A 22 8.80 3.99 -1.86
CA ALA A 22 10.13 4.56 -2.00
C ALA A 22 10.92 4.41 -0.69
N PHE A 23 12.24 4.50 -0.81
CA PHE A 23 13.13 4.73 0.32
C PHE A 23 13.79 6.10 0.19
N VAL A 24 13.45 7.01 1.09
CA VAL A 24 14.07 8.34 1.15
C VAL A 24 14.93 8.38 2.41
N ASP A 25 16.22 8.63 2.26
CA ASP A 25 17.21 8.59 3.37
C ASP A 25 17.14 7.28 4.18
N GLY A 26 16.90 6.14 3.50
CA GLY A 26 16.78 4.82 4.12
C GLY A 26 15.48 4.59 4.89
N LYS A 27 14.49 5.49 4.79
CA LYS A 27 13.19 5.37 5.48
C LYS A 27 12.07 5.07 4.50
N PHE A 28 11.17 4.20 4.93
CA PHE A 28 10.08 3.68 4.09
C PHE A 28 8.99 4.72 3.83
N VAL A 29 8.54 4.78 2.57
CA VAL A 29 7.39 5.55 2.12
C VAL A 29 6.48 4.64 1.31
N HIS A 30 5.20 4.57 1.66
CA HIS A 30 4.15 4.01 0.80
C HIS A 30 3.24 5.16 0.37
N TYR A 31 3.14 5.43 -0.93
CA TYR A 31 2.45 6.62 -1.42
C TYR A 31 0.93 6.54 -1.31
N GLY A 32 0.35 5.34 -1.28
CA GLY A 32 -1.10 5.19 -1.23
C GLY A 32 -1.58 3.75 -1.17
N LEU A 33 -2.39 3.46 -0.15
CA LEU A 33 -2.90 2.10 0.12
C LEU A 33 -3.93 1.60 -0.90
N GLY A 34 -4.56 2.48 -1.69
CA GLY A 34 -5.73 2.11 -2.48
C GLY A 34 -7.05 2.19 -1.69
N ASN A 35 -8.09 1.57 -2.25
CA ASN A 35 -9.46 1.66 -1.75
C ASN A 35 -9.80 0.47 -0.85
N LEU A 36 -10.36 0.69 0.35
CA LEU A 36 -10.72 -0.40 1.28
C LEU A 36 -12.21 -0.75 1.31
N PHE A 37 -13.10 0.26 1.37
CA PHE A 37 -14.56 0.09 1.54
C PHE A 37 -15.37 0.96 0.56
N PHE A 38 -14.97 1.00 -0.70
CA PHE A 38 -15.64 1.80 -1.74
C PHE A 38 -16.43 0.92 -2.72
N ASP A 39 -17.41 1.51 -3.38
CA ASP A 39 -18.31 0.88 -4.37
C ASP A 39 -17.84 1.07 -5.83
N GLN A 40 -16.60 1.55 -6.03
CA GLN A 40 -15.98 1.82 -7.33
C GLN A 40 -15.50 0.54 -8.02
N MET A 41 -16.42 -0.17 -8.68
CA MET A 41 -16.15 -1.46 -9.33
C MET A 41 -15.78 -1.37 -10.81
N ASP A 42 -15.76 -0.17 -11.38
CA ASP A 42 -15.58 0.09 -12.82
C ASP A 42 -14.17 -0.20 -13.33
N ARG A 43 -13.15 -0.13 -12.45
CA ARG A 43 -11.75 -0.39 -12.81
C ARG A 43 -11.11 -1.36 -11.83
N LEU A 44 -10.18 -2.18 -12.32
CA LEU A 44 -9.41 -3.06 -11.45
C LEU A 44 -8.63 -2.27 -10.39
N GLY A 45 -7.97 -1.18 -10.79
CA GLY A 45 -7.14 -0.38 -9.89
C GLY A 45 -7.90 0.26 -8.73
N THR A 46 -9.17 0.61 -8.91
CA THR A 46 -10.03 1.17 -7.83
C THR A 46 -10.55 0.12 -6.87
N ARG A 47 -10.30 -1.16 -7.15
CA ARG A 47 -10.69 -2.29 -6.32
C ARG A 47 -9.52 -2.86 -5.54
N GLN A 48 -8.29 -2.43 -5.81
CA GLN A 48 -7.08 -2.94 -5.17
C GLN A 48 -6.82 -2.18 -3.87
N THR A 49 -6.43 -2.90 -2.83
CA THR A 49 -6.09 -2.34 -1.52
C THR A 49 -4.85 -2.99 -0.94
N PHE A 50 -4.13 -2.20 -0.17
CA PHE A 50 -3.17 -2.64 0.82
C PHE A 50 -3.73 -2.40 2.22
N VAL A 51 -3.37 -3.27 3.15
CA VAL A 51 -3.48 -3.03 4.59
C VAL A 51 -2.10 -3.29 5.16
N ASP A 52 -1.41 -2.21 5.53
CA ASP A 52 -0.04 -2.30 5.99
C ASP A 52 0.01 -2.41 7.51
N THR A 53 0.82 -3.33 8.00
CA THR A 53 1.17 -3.41 9.42
C THR A 53 2.61 -2.94 9.61
N TYR A 54 2.77 -1.93 10.47
CA TYR A 54 4.06 -1.35 10.80
C TYR A 54 4.46 -1.75 12.21
N VAL A 55 5.61 -2.41 12.37
CA VAL A 55 6.20 -2.65 13.69
C VAL A 55 7.25 -1.59 13.95
N ILE A 56 6.99 -0.72 14.92
CA ILE A 56 7.87 0.39 15.28
C ILE A 56 8.30 0.24 16.74
N TYR A 57 9.60 0.32 16.99
CA TYR A 57 10.17 0.25 18.32
C TYR A 57 11.34 1.22 18.47
N ASN A 58 11.38 1.95 19.59
CA ASN A 58 12.44 2.91 19.90
C ASN A 58 12.75 3.89 18.74
N GLY A 59 11.69 4.44 18.12
CA GLY A 59 11.79 5.38 17.00
C GLY A 59 12.24 4.77 15.67
N ARG A 60 12.42 3.45 15.58
CA ARG A 60 12.84 2.74 14.37
C ARG A 60 11.73 1.85 13.83
N LEU A 61 11.52 1.90 12.52
CA LEU A 61 10.72 0.91 11.80
C LEU A 61 11.49 -0.42 11.75
N LEU A 62 10.91 -1.48 12.30
CA LEU A 62 11.51 -2.81 12.35
C LEU A 62 11.00 -3.72 11.23
N SER A 63 9.71 -3.65 10.91
CA SER A 63 9.12 -4.41 9.81
C SER A 63 7.90 -3.71 9.23
N VAL A 64 7.66 -4.01 7.96
CA VAL A 64 6.42 -3.69 7.24
C VAL A 64 5.87 -4.99 6.69
N GLU A 65 4.62 -5.29 7.02
CA GLU A 65 3.87 -6.40 6.42
C GLU A 65 2.81 -5.82 5.50
N LEU A 66 2.78 -6.28 4.25
CA LEU A 66 1.86 -5.82 3.22
C LEU A 66 0.76 -6.86 3.00
N TRP A 67 -0.42 -6.65 3.57
CA TRP A 67 -1.60 -7.41 3.20
C TRP A 67 -2.22 -6.82 1.94
N THR A 68 -2.62 -7.67 0.98
CA THR A 68 -3.22 -7.23 -0.29
C THR A 68 -4.64 -7.76 -0.41
N GLY A 69 -5.57 -6.86 -0.72
CA GLY A 69 -6.97 -7.21 -0.91
C GLY A 69 -7.55 -6.73 -2.23
N LEU A 70 -8.63 -7.39 -2.64
CA LEU A 70 -9.45 -6.98 -3.77
C LEU A 70 -10.89 -6.77 -3.29
N ILE A 71 -11.46 -5.61 -3.62
CA ILE A 71 -12.87 -5.33 -3.37
C ILE A 71 -13.74 -6.10 -4.36
N GLU A 72 -14.70 -6.84 -3.82
CA GLU A 72 -15.77 -7.51 -4.53
C GLU A 72 -17.13 -7.09 -3.97
N ASN A 73 -18.21 -7.40 -4.69
CA ASN A 73 -19.60 -7.23 -4.25
C ASN A 73 -19.94 -5.86 -3.63
N TYR A 74 -19.28 -4.78 -4.07
CA TYR A 74 -19.39 -3.42 -3.52
C TYR A 74 -19.00 -3.36 -2.04
N CYS A 75 -17.86 -2.71 -1.73
CA CYS A 75 -17.37 -2.51 -0.37
C CYS A 75 -17.04 -3.81 0.42
N CYS A 76 -16.90 -4.97 -0.22
CA CYS A 76 -16.46 -6.21 0.44
C CYS A 76 -15.02 -6.56 0.03
N PRO A 77 -13.99 -6.10 0.77
CA PRO A 77 -12.62 -6.53 0.53
C PRO A 77 -12.45 -7.99 0.92
N ARG A 78 -11.78 -8.75 0.06
CA ARG A 78 -11.26 -10.09 0.36
C ARG A 78 -9.75 -10.12 0.15
N GLU A 79 -9.11 -11.13 0.72
CA GLU A 79 -7.72 -11.40 0.40
C GLU A 79 -7.57 -11.72 -1.09
N MET A 80 -6.50 -11.20 -1.70
CA MET A 80 -6.12 -11.57 -3.05
C MET A 80 -5.66 -13.03 -3.08
N SER A 81 -5.99 -13.75 -4.15
CA SER A 81 -5.33 -15.01 -4.49
C SER A 81 -3.83 -14.78 -4.73
N ALA A 82 -3.04 -15.85 -4.69
CA ALA A 82 -1.59 -15.75 -4.92
C ALA A 82 -1.24 -15.06 -6.26
N ALA A 83 -1.98 -15.36 -7.33
CA ALA A 83 -1.75 -14.77 -8.65
C ALA A 83 -2.15 -13.28 -8.71
N GLU A 84 -3.28 -12.90 -8.08
CA GLU A 84 -3.69 -11.50 -7.99
C GLU A 84 -2.69 -10.67 -7.17
N ARG A 85 -2.22 -11.25 -6.06
CA ARG A 85 -1.20 -10.64 -5.19
C ARG A 85 0.12 -10.46 -5.93
N GLU A 86 0.58 -11.48 -6.65
CA GLU A 86 1.78 -11.39 -7.48
C GLU A 86 1.65 -10.25 -8.50
N ALA A 87 0.54 -10.22 -9.25
CA ALA A 87 0.32 -9.20 -10.27
C ALA A 87 0.32 -7.78 -9.69
N VAL A 88 -0.37 -7.53 -8.56
CA VAL A 88 -0.41 -6.20 -7.96
C VAL A 88 0.95 -5.80 -7.40
N LEU A 89 1.66 -6.71 -6.72
CA LEU A 89 2.99 -6.41 -6.18
C LEU A 89 3.99 -6.15 -7.30
N THR A 90 3.99 -6.95 -8.38
CA THR A 90 4.84 -6.72 -9.54
C THR A 90 4.59 -5.33 -10.14
N ALA A 91 3.33 -4.95 -10.36
CA ALA A 91 2.99 -3.64 -10.92
C ALA A 91 3.41 -2.49 -10.00
N VAL A 92 3.15 -2.62 -8.69
CA VAL A 92 3.50 -1.60 -7.70
C VAL A 92 5.02 -1.47 -7.56
N PHE A 93 5.78 -2.56 -7.49
CA PHE A 93 7.24 -2.51 -7.43
C PHE A 93 7.87 -1.98 -8.72
N GLN A 94 7.31 -2.29 -9.89
CA GLN A 94 7.77 -1.69 -11.16
C GLN A 94 7.51 -0.18 -11.23
N ALA A 95 6.42 0.29 -10.62
CA ALA A 95 6.10 1.71 -10.52
C ALA A 95 6.79 2.42 -9.34
N SER A 96 7.56 1.68 -8.53
CA SER A 96 8.31 2.22 -7.39
C SER A 96 9.70 2.65 -7.85
N ASP A 97 10.21 3.73 -7.27
CA ASP A 97 11.62 4.08 -7.39
C ASP A 97 12.40 3.21 -6.38
N TRP A 98 12.82 2.03 -6.85
CA TRP A 98 13.66 1.06 -6.14
C TRP A 98 15.09 1.05 -6.67
#